data_AF-A0A535E740-F1
#
_entry.id   AF-A0A535E740-F1
#
_cell.length_a   1.000
_cell.length_b   1.000
_cell.length_c   1.000
_cell.angle_alpha   90.00
_cell.angle_beta   90.00
_cell.angle_gamma   90.00
#
_symmetry.space_group_name_H-M   'P 1'
#
loop_
_entity.id
_entity.type
_entity.pdbx_description
1 polymer ?
#
loop_
_entity_poly.entity_id
_entity_poly.type
_entity_poly.pdbx_seq_one_letter_code
_entity_poly.pdbx_strand_id
1 'polypeptide(L)'
;KYYGFAVEVGTKTPDALVYDYMPWVAFAVAPLAMVPLEVAGWIWMIASMVCAALVLRGLLRAFVPARPVMHAAFGLTLFLAQPSFHAIVLGQWSLLLMSAVGATVLALRAGRPLLAAVPSLLFLAKPQLVVFTALGLAYGALRGSVFRRYVIFALVLAGVVVVIAWLAAPPDWFPAWLDDIPPRRTIRSAVLPSALNQLIGPSGRYVAYALIALGAVIAARFRPGSDASLAAWVSLSNAGAIYSWSYDQVLLFVPAVITAGILTRRSERVGRRFALAAAGTLLIVSPVFYGIAVLRHDETFSVLVPLGFFVAIVLLLWREPAGQTATVAHAEPAAA
;
A
#
# COMPACT_ATOMS: atom_id res chain seq x y z
N LYS A 1 -27.80 -5.27 18.50
CA LYS A 1 -26.92 -6.12 19.34
C LYS A 1 -25.43 -5.76 19.22
N TYR A 2 -24.90 -5.45 18.03
CA TYR A 2 -23.51 -5.00 17.81
C TYR A 2 -23.12 -3.71 18.56
N TYR A 3 -24.04 -2.75 18.64
CA TYR A 3 -23.81 -1.44 19.27
C TYR A 3 -23.45 -1.51 20.77
N GLY A 4 -24.14 -2.35 21.55
CA GLY A 4 -23.93 -2.45 23.00
C GLY A 4 -22.56 -3.04 23.34
N PHE A 5 -22.17 -4.14 22.68
CA PHE A 5 -20.88 -4.78 22.87
C PHE A 5 -19.71 -3.86 22.49
N ALA A 6 -19.79 -3.17 21.34
CA ALA A 6 -18.72 -2.30 20.88
C ALA A 6 -18.41 -1.15 21.86
N VAL A 7 -19.44 -0.59 22.51
CA VAL A 7 -19.31 0.43 23.55
C VAL A 7 -18.75 -0.18 24.85
N GLU A 8 -19.22 -1.36 25.24
CA GLU A 8 -18.80 -2.07 26.45
C GLU A 8 -17.30 -2.46 26.43
N VAL A 9 -16.77 -2.88 25.28
CA VAL A 9 -15.35 -3.21 25.11
C VAL A 9 -14.47 -2.01 24.71
N GLY A 10 -14.99 -0.79 24.80
CA GLY A 10 -14.23 0.44 24.54
C GLY A 10 -13.74 0.60 23.09
N THR A 11 -14.35 -0.12 22.14
CA THR A 11 -14.06 0.05 20.72
C THR A 11 -14.82 1.25 20.15
N LYS A 12 -14.40 1.75 18.98
CA LYS A 12 -15.10 2.85 18.31
C LYS A 12 -16.59 2.52 18.20
N THR A 13 -17.45 3.43 18.67
CA THR A 13 -18.90 3.31 18.49
C THR A 13 -19.20 3.06 17.00
N PRO A 14 -19.91 1.97 16.65
CA PRO A 14 -20.20 1.65 15.26
C PRO A 14 -20.84 2.83 14.56
N ASP A 15 -20.18 3.33 13.50
CA ASP A 15 -20.72 4.39 12.64
C ASP A 15 -21.54 3.84 11.46
N ALA A 16 -21.76 2.53 11.45
CA ALA A 16 -22.53 1.77 10.47
C ALA A 16 -23.40 0.71 11.15
N LEU A 17 -24.49 0.33 10.49
CA LEU A 17 -25.45 -0.69 10.91
C LEU A 17 -25.00 -2.12 10.56
N VAL A 18 -24.06 -2.23 9.62
CA VAL A 18 -23.45 -3.48 9.16
C VAL A 18 -21.93 -3.42 9.23
N TYR A 19 -21.27 -4.57 9.13
CA TYR A 19 -19.82 -4.63 9.08
C TYR A 19 -19.28 -3.95 7.82
N ASP A 20 -18.36 -3.00 8.00
CA ASP A 20 -17.88 -2.09 6.93
C ASP A 20 -17.10 -2.77 5.81
N TYR A 21 -16.42 -3.89 6.10
CA TYR A 21 -15.56 -4.57 5.15
C TYR A 21 -16.28 -5.72 4.47
N MET A 22 -15.77 -6.10 3.30
CA MET A 22 -16.22 -7.30 2.60
C MET A 22 -16.03 -8.58 3.44
N PRO A 23 -16.81 -9.64 3.23
CA PRO A 23 -16.89 -10.77 4.17
C PRO A 23 -15.56 -11.49 4.39
N TRP A 24 -14.70 -11.55 3.37
CA TRP A 24 -13.36 -12.16 3.48
C TRP A 24 -12.48 -11.48 4.52
N VAL A 25 -12.69 -10.20 4.82
CA VAL A 25 -11.95 -9.49 5.87
C VAL A 25 -12.37 -9.98 7.25
N ALA A 26 -13.68 -10.21 7.46
CA ALA A 26 -14.19 -10.78 8.71
C ALA A 26 -13.60 -12.17 8.95
N PHE A 27 -13.57 -13.02 7.93
CA PHE A 27 -12.96 -14.37 8.03
C PHE A 27 -11.45 -14.31 8.28
N ALA A 28 -10.74 -13.36 7.68
CA ALA A 28 -9.30 -13.19 7.89
C ALA A 28 -8.95 -12.84 9.34
N VAL A 29 -9.82 -12.09 10.03
CA VAL A 29 -9.63 -11.72 11.45
C VAL A 29 -10.34 -12.64 12.43
N ALA A 30 -11.14 -13.61 11.95
CA ALA A 30 -11.88 -14.54 12.81
C ALA A 30 -11.00 -15.30 13.81
N PRO A 31 -9.76 -15.74 13.49
CA PRO A 31 -8.88 -16.34 14.48
C PRO A 31 -8.54 -15.41 15.67
N LEU A 32 -8.46 -14.09 15.42
CA LEU A 32 -8.23 -13.10 16.48
C LEU A 32 -9.45 -12.91 17.36
N ALA A 33 -10.65 -13.20 16.87
CA ALA A 33 -11.87 -13.18 17.67
C ALA A 33 -11.96 -14.34 18.68
N MET A 34 -11.05 -15.33 18.60
CA MET A 34 -11.00 -16.46 19.54
C MET A 34 -10.23 -16.15 20.84
N VAL A 35 -9.64 -14.96 20.96
CA VAL A 35 -8.89 -14.52 22.15
C VAL A 35 -9.47 -13.20 22.69
N PRO A 36 -9.19 -12.82 23.96
CA PRO A 36 -9.61 -11.53 24.49
C PRO A 36 -9.13 -10.36 23.62
N LEU A 37 -9.92 -9.29 23.53
CA LEU A 37 -9.68 -8.16 22.64
C LEU A 37 -8.29 -7.54 22.84
N GLU A 38 -7.84 -7.42 24.08
CA GLU A 38 -6.52 -6.90 24.44
C GLU A 38 -5.42 -7.77 23.84
N VAL A 39 -5.55 -9.10 23.97
CA VAL A 39 -4.61 -10.08 23.41
C VAL A 39 -4.62 -10.02 21.88
N ALA A 40 -5.81 -9.95 21.28
CA ALA A 40 -5.97 -9.80 19.83
C ALA A 40 -5.29 -8.52 19.32
N GLY A 41 -5.43 -7.41 20.05
CA GLY A 41 -4.78 -6.13 19.76
C GLY A 41 -3.25 -6.23 19.83
N TRP A 42 -2.70 -6.86 20.86
CA TRP A 42 -1.26 -7.10 20.97
C TRP A 42 -0.74 -7.98 19.83
N ILE A 43 -1.43 -9.08 19.51
CA ILE A 43 -1.07 -9.96 18.39
C ILE A 43 -1.05 -9.17 17.09
N TRP A 44 -2.13 -8.42 16.82
CA TRP A 44 -2.26 -7.60 15.61
C TRP A 44 -1.11 -6.60 15.47
N MET A 45 -0.85 -5.84 16.53
CA MET A 45 0.18 -4.81 16.55
C MET A 45 1.57 -5.40 16.35
N ILE A 46 1.94 -6.40 17.17
CA ILE A 46 3.27 -7.03 17.11
C ILE A 46 3.48 -7.71 15.76
N ALA A 47 2.50 -8.47 15.27
CA ALA A 47 2.60 -9.15 13.98
C ALA A 47 2.78 -8.15 12.83
N SER A 48 2.01 -7.05 12.83
CA SER A 48 2.12 -5.99 11.81
C SER A 48 3.49 -5.31 11.82
N MET A 49 4.01 -4.99 13.00
CA MET A 49 5.34 -4.38 13.17
C MET A 49 6.46 -5.33 12.72
N VAL A 50 6.40 -6.60 13.13
CA VAL A 50 7.39 -7.62 12.77
C VAL A 50 7.39 -7.84 11.26
N CYS A 51 6.21 -8.01 10.64
CA CYS A 51 6.11 -8.16 9.19
C CYS A 51 6.69 -6.96 8.46
N ALA A 52 6.35 -5.74 8.88
CA ALA A 52 6.83 -4.52 8.24
C ALA A 52 8.35 -4.38 8.38
N ALA A 53 8.92 -4.67 9.55
CA ALA A 53 10.35 -4.63 9.79
C ALA A 53 11.11 -5.66 8.94
N LEU A 54 10.61 -6.90 8.88
CA LEU A 54 11.22 -7.97 8.09
C LEU A 54 11.17 -7.67 6.59
N VAL A 55 10.03 -7.21 6.09
CA VAL A 55 9.87 -6.85 4.67
C VAL A 55 10.70 -5.63 4.32
N LEU A 56 10.72 -4.58 5.16
CA LEU A 56 11.58 -3.42 4.94
C LEU A 56 13.05 -3.82 4.90
N ARG A 57 13.51 -4.65 5.85
CA ARG A 57 14.87 -5.19 5.85
C ARG A 57 15.16 -5.98 4.57
N GLY A 58 14.22 -6.80 4.12
CA GLY A 58 14.32 -7.57 2.87
C GLY A 58 14.46 -6.65 1.65
N LEU A 59 13.61 -5.63 1.53
CA LEU A 59 13.66 -4.61 0.48
C LEU A 59 14.99 -3.86 0.50
N LEU A 60 15.43 -3.40 1.67
CA LEU A 60 16.69 -2.66 1.83
C LEU A 60 17.90 -3.52 1.44
N ARG A 61 17.90 -4.82 1.80
CA ARG A 61 18.95 -5.76 1.36
C ARG A 61 18.91 -6.02 -0.15
N ALA A 62 17.72 -6.07 -0.76
CA ALA A 62 17.57 -6.35 -2.19
C ALA A 62 17.89 -5.15 -3.10
N PHE A 63 17.60 -3.93 -2.64
CA PHE A 63 17.70 -2.71 -3.44
C PHE A 63 18.85 -1.79 -3.05
N VAL A 64 19.22 -1.71 -1.77
CA VAL A 64 20.30 -0.85 -1.25
C VAL A 64 21.25 -1.62 -0.33
N PRO A 65 21.88 -2.73 -0.80
CA PRO A 65 22.70 -3.60 0.05
C PRO A 65 23.90 -2.84 0.67
N ALA A 66 24.28 -3.09 1.91
CA ALA A 66 25.48 -2.46 2.53
C ALA A 66 25.50 -0.91 2.54
N ARG A 67 24.34 -0.23 2.61
CA ARG A 67 24.25 1.23 2.77
C ARG A 67 23.62 1.60 4.13
N PRO A 68 24.39 1.60 5.22
CA PRO A 68 23.87 1.70 6.59
C PRO A 68 23.04 2.97 6.83
N VAL A 69 23.42 4.11 6.25
CA VAL A 69 22.68 5.37 6.40
C VAL A 69 21.25 5.26 5.86
N MET A 70 21.07 4.62 4.71
CA MET A 70 19.73 4.42 4.13
C MET A 70 18.91 3.43 4.96
N HIS A 71 19.55 2.36 5.44
CA HIS A 71 18.90 1.38 6.31
C HIS A 71 18.45 2.00 7.63
N ALA A 72 19.31 2.82 8.24
CA ALA A 72 19.01 3.57 9.46
C ALA A 72 17.89 4.59 9.21
N ALA A 73 17.95 5.35 8.12
CA ALA A 73 16.93 6.35 7.80
C ALA A 73 15.54 5.72 7.63
N PHE A 74 15.41 4.68 6.80
CA PHE A 74 14.13 3.99 6.62
C PHE A 74 13.71 3.20 7.87
N GLY A 75 14.64 2.55 8.57
CA GLY A 75 14.34 1.83 9.80
C GLY A 75 13.82 2.74 10.91
N LEU A 76 14.47 3.90 11.13
CA LEU A 76 14.02 4.92 12.07
C LEU A 76 12.64 5.46 11.69
N THR A 77 12.46 5.79 10.41
CA THR A 77 11.18 6.29 9.88
C THR A 77 10.06 5.27 10.07
N LEU A 78 10.33 3.97 9.94
CA LEU A 78 9.29 2.94 10.11
C LEU A 78 8.66 2.97 11.50
N PHE A 79 9.40 3.35 12.54
CA PHE A 79 8.86 3.34 13.91
C PHE A 79 8.52 4.73 14.44
N LEU A 80 9.20 5.78 13.97
CA LEU A 80 9.04 7.15 14.49
C LEU A 80 8.20 8.07 13.60
N ALA A 81 7.98 7.71 12.33
CA ALA A 81 7.14 8.54 11.47
C ALA A 81 5.68 8.45 11.90
N GLN A 82 5.02 9.60 11.92
CA GLN A 82 3.58 9.72 12.21
C GLN A 82 2.69 8.70 11.48
N PRO A 83 2.84 8.44 10.16
CA PRO A 83 1.98 7.48 9.48
C PRO A 83 2.12 6.06 10.03
N SER A 84 3.35 5.64 10.37
CA SER A 84 3.61 4.33 10.95
C SER A 84 3.12 4.22 12.38
N PHE A 85 3.37 5.24 13.19
CA PHE A 85 2.91 5.30 14.57
C PHE A 85 1.37 5.21 14.64
N HIS A 86 0.64 5.94 13.79
CA HIS A 86 -0.81 5.83 13.73
C HIS A 86 -1.28 4.49 13.18
N ALA A 87 -0.60 3.93 12.18
CA ALA A 87 -0.96 2.59 11.69
C ALA A 87 -0.89 1.55 12.82
N ILE A 88 0.11 1.67 13.71
CA ILE A 88 0.29 0.83 14.89
C ILE A 88 -0.79 1.08 15.93
N VAL A 89 -0.89 2.32 16.43
CA VAL A 89 -1.77 2.66 17.56
C VAL A 89 -3.25 2.50 17.22
N LEU A 90 -3.63 2.78 15.98
CA LEU A 90 -5.03 2.64 15.52
C LEU A 90 -5.36 1.23 15.01
N GLY A 91 -4.44 0.28 15.10
CA GLY A 91 -4.65 -1.09 14.63
C GLY A 91 -4.99 -1.17 13.14
N GLN A 92 -4.42 -0.31 12.30
CA GLN A 92 -4.75 -0.25 10.88
C GLN A 92 -4.06 -1.36 10.07
N TRP A 93 -4.69 -1.74 8.95
CA TRP A 93 -4.15 -2.70 7.99
C TRP A 93 -2.86 -2.23 7.28
N SER A 94 -2.49 -0.96 7.41
CA SER A 94 -1.55 -0.29 6.52
C SER A 94 -0.14 -0.88 6.56
N LEU A 95 0.35 -1.30 7.74
CA LEU A 95 1.65 -1.99 7.86
C LEU A 95 1.62 -3.40 7.26
N LEU A 96 0.51 -4.14 7.42
CA LEU A 96 0.33 -5.44 6.77
C LEU A 96 0.23 -5.30 5.25
N LEU A 97 -0.44 -4.26 4.76
CA LEU A 97 -0.52 -3.96 3.33
C LEU A 97 0.85 -3.57 2.77
N MET A 98 1.62 -2.73 3.48
CA MET A 98 3.03 -2.44 3.12
C MET A 98 3.85 -3.72 3.05
N SER A 99 3.70 -4.58 4.06
CA SER A 99 4.39 -5.88 4.12
C SER A 99 3.99 -6.78 2.95
N ALA A 100 2.70 -6.84 2.62
CA ALA A 100 2.17 -7.60 1.51
C ALA A 100 2.74 -7.14 0.17
N VAL A 101 2.74 -5.83 -0.08
CA VAL A 101 3.29 -5.24 -1.31
C VAL A 101 4.79 -5.54 -1.40
N GLY A 102 5.54 -5.29 -0.33
CA GLY A 102 6.99 -5.54 -0.31
C GLY A 102 7.36 -7.02 -0.44
N ALA A 103 6.65 -7.93 0.24
CA ALA A 103 6.85 -9.37 0.12
C ALA A 103 6.53 -9.87 -1.29
N THR A 104 5.46 -9.36 -1.90
CA THR A 104 5.10 -9.65 -3.31
C THR A 104 6.24 -9.22 -4.24
N VAL A 105 6.75 -8.00 -4.10
CA VAL A 105 7.89 -7.49 -4.89
C VAL A 105 9.13 -8.37 -4.71
N LEU A 106 9.49 -8.71 -3.47
CA LEU A 106 10.65 -9.56 -3.17
C LEU A 106 10.52 -10.96 -3.78
N ALA A 107 9.35 -11.59 -3.64
CA ALA A 107 9.08 -12.93 -4.19
C ALA A 107 9.10 -12.93 -5.73
N LEU A 108 8.56 -11.88 -6.37
CA LEU A 108 8.65 -11.72 -7.83
C LEU A 108 10.08 -11.52 -8.30
N ARG A 109 10.89 -10.70 -7.61
CA ARG A 109 12.32 -10.55 -7.92
C ARG A 109 13.10 -11.85 -7.76
N ALA A 110 12.69 -12.70 -6.81
CA ALA A 110 13.25 -14.02 -6.61
C ALA A 110 12.75 -15.07 -7.62
N GLY A 111 11.89 -14.70 -8.58
CA GLY A 111 11.33 -15.63 -9.56
C GLY A 111 10.33 -16.63 -8.96
N ARG A 112 9.71 -16.32 -7.81
CA ARG A 112 8.80 -17.21 -7.07
C ARG A 112 7.35 -16.72 -7.14
N PRO A 113 6.65 -16.90 -8.28
CA PRO A 113 5.33 -16.32 -8.52
C PRO A 113 4.25 -16.80 -7.55
N LEU A 114 4.28 -18.07 -7.13
CA LEU A 114 3.33 -18.61 -6.16
C LEU A 114 3.51 -17.97 -4.78
N LEU A 115 4.76 -17.85 -4.31
CA LEU A 115 5.05 -17.17 -3.04
C LEU A 115 4.74 -15.67 -3.07
N ALA A 116 4.70 -15.05 -4.26
CA ALA A 116 4.25 -13.68 -4.42
C ALA A 116 2.71 -13.56 -4.35
N ALA A 117 1.97 -14.58 -4.79
CA ALA A 117 0.52 -14.59 -4.81
C ALA A 117 -0.08 -14.62 -3.39
N VAL A 118 0.50 -15.39 -2.47
CA VAL A 118 0.02 -15.52 -1.09
C VAL A 118 -0.06 -14.18 -0.33
N PRO A 119 1.01 -13.39 -0.19
CA PRO A 119 0.93 -12.10 0.51
C PRO A 119 0.01 -11.12 -0.22
N SER A 120 -0.14 -11.21 -1.55
CA SER A 120 -1.05 -10.35 -2.30
C SER A 120 -2.54 -10.58 -1.98
N LEU A 121 -2.92 -11.65 -1.28
CA LEU A 121 -4.27 -11.81 -0.75
C LEU A 121 -4.67 -10.70 0.22
N LEU A 122 -3.71 -10.12 0.95
CA LEU A 122 -3.98 -8.97 1.83
C LEU A 122 -4.47 -7.74 1.05
N PHE A 123 -4.27 -7.67 -0.27
CA PHE A 123 -4.80 -6.59 -1.10
C PHE A 123 -6.33 -6.54 -1.06
N LEU A 124 -6.98 -7.67 -0.81
CA LEU A 124 -8.44 -7.76 -0.65
C LEU A 124 -8.95 -7.04 0.61
N ALA A 125 -8.09 -6.76 1.60
CA ALA A 125 -8.49 -6.05 2.81
C ALA A 125 -8.83 -4.57 2.56
N LYS A 126 -8.08 -3.92 1.67
CA LYS A 126 -8.33 -2.52 1.23
C LYS A 126 -8.03 -2.37 -0.26
N PRO A 127 -8.84 -2.96 -1.17
CA PRO A 127 -8.56 -2.97 -2.60
C PRO A 127 -8.37 -1.57 -3.20
N GLN A 128 -9.09 -0.57 -2.66
CA GLN A 128 -8.99 0.83 -3.06
C GLN A 128 -7.60 1.47 -2.85
N LEU A 129 -6.76 0.95 -1.94
CA LEU A 129 -5.41 1.44 -1.71
C LEU A 129 -4.37 0.80 -2.62
N VAL A 130 -4.69 -0.36 -3.20
CA VAL A 130 -3.75 -1.24 -3.91
C VAL A 130 -4.18 -1.53 -5.34
N VAL A 131 -5.27 -0.92 -5.82
CA VAL A 131 -5.80 -1.13 -7.17
C VAL A 131 -4.74 -0.84 -8.25
N PHE A 132 -4.02 0.28 -8.16
CA PHE A 132 -2.97 0.61 -9.13
C PHE A 132 -1.72 -0.25 -8.94
N THR A 133 -1.42 -0.68 -7.70
CA THR A 133 -0.39 -1.70 -7.45
C THR A 133 -0.73 -3.00 -8.18
N ALA A 134 -1.98 -3.49 -8.06
CA ALA A 134 -2.44 -4.70 -8.73
C ALA A 134 -2.40 -4.56 -10.26
N LEU A 135 -2.82 -3.41 -10.79
CA LEU A 135 -2.71 -3.08 -12.22
C LEU A 135 -1.25 -3.07 -12.69
N GLY A 136 -0.33 -2.50 -11.92
CA GLY A 136 1.09 -2.48 -12.25
C GLY A 136 1.74 -3.86 -12.25
N LEU A 137 1.36 -4.72 -11.29
CA LEU A 137 1.79 -6.11 -11.25
C LEU A 137 1.22 -6.90 -12.44
N ALA A 138 -0.06 -6.71 -12.78
CA ALA A 138 -0.68 -7.30 -13.96
C ALA A 138 -0.06 -6.79 -15.27
N TYR A 139 0.27 -5.51 -15.35
CA TYR A 139 0.98 -4.90 -16.48
C TYR A 139 2.32 -5.59 -16.73
N GLY A 140 3.03 -6.02 -15.68
CA GLY A 140 4.24 -6.82 -15.80
C GLY A 140 4.06 -8.15 -16.56
N ALA A 141 2.85 -8.74 -16.57
CA ALA A 141 2.56 -9.99 -17.27
C ALA A 141 2.62 -9.86 -18.81
N LEU A 142 2.61 -8.63 -19.33
CA LEU A 142 2.80 -8.35 -20.76
C LEU A 142 4.20 -8.75 -21.26
N ARG A 143 5.21 -8.76 -20.39
CA ARG A 143 6.61 -9.05 -20.78
C ARG A 143 7.32 -10.10 -19.93
N GLY A 144 6.81 -10.47 -18.76
CA GLY A 144 7.45 -11.42 -17.86
C GLY A 144 6.62 -12.69 -17.64
N SER A 145 7.22 -13.87 -17.89
CA SER A 145 6.59 -15.17 -17.58
C SER A 145 6.32 -15.35 -16.09
N VAL A 146 7.24 -14.85 -15.24
CA VAL A 146 7.07 -14.83 -13.77
C VAL A 146 5.82 -14.02 -13.39
N PHE A 147 5.65 -12.81 -13.93
CA PHE A 147 4.47 -11.99 -13.66
C PHE A 147 3.18 -12.65 -14.17
N ARG A 148 3.22 -13.31 -15.34
CA ARG A 148 2.06 -14.04 -15.87
C ARG A 148 1.62 -15.18 -14.95
N ARG A 149 2.57 -16.00 -14.47
CA ARG A 149 2.30 -17.06 -13.50
C ARG A 149 1.78 -16.49 -12.18
N TYR A 150 2.37 -15.39 -11.71
CA TYR A 150 1.89 -14.69 -10.52
C TYR A 150 0.44 -14.25 -10.67
N VAL A 151 0.07 -13.59 -11.78
CA VAL A 151 -1.30 -13.15 -12.02
C VAL A 151 -2.27 -14.32 -11.97
N ILE A 152 -1.93 -15.44 -12.61
CA ILE A 152 -2.76 -16.66 -12.57
C ILE A 152 -2.94 -17.14 -11.13
N PHE A 153 -1.86 -17.33 -10.38
CA PHE A 153 -1.95 -17.79 -8.99
C PHE A 153 -2.70 -16.81 -8.08
N ALA A 154 -2.46 -15.51 -8.25
CA ALA A 154 -3.11 -14.46 -7.47
C ALA A 154 -4.62 -14.44 -7.74
N LEU A 155 -5.03 -14.51 -9.01
CA LEU A 155 -6.45 -14.57 -9.39
C LEU A 155 -7.13 -15.83 -8.88
N VAL A 156 -6.48 -17.00 -8.98
CA VAL A 156 -7.02 -18.27 -8.47
C VAL A 156 -7.18 -18.21 -6.95
N LEU A 157 -6.13 -17.84 -6.21
CA LEU A 157 -6.19 -17.78 -4.74
C LEU A 157 -7.20 -16.73 -4.27
N ALA A 158 -7.20 -15.53 -4.86
CA ALA A 158 -8.16 -14.49 -4.52
C ALA A 158 -9.59 -14.91 -4.86
N GLY A 159 -9.80 -15.54 -6.02
CA GLY A 159 -11.10 -16.07 -6.43
C GLY A 159 -11.63 -17.11 -5.45
N VAL A 160 -10.80 -18.07 -5.03
CA VAL A 160 -11.17 -19.07 -4.02
C VAL A 160 -11.57 -18.41 -2.70
N VAL A 161 -10.76 -17.47 -2.20
CA VAL A 161 -11.06 -16.75 -0.95
C VAL A 161 -12.37 -15.97 -1.06
N VAL A 162 -12.57 -15.23 -2.15
CA VAL A 162 -13.77 -14.43 -2.39
C VAL A 162 -15.00 -15.33 -2.49
N VAL A 163 -14.94 -16.42 -3.25
CA VAL A 163 -16.06 -17.36 -3.41
C VAL A 163 -16.43 -18.01 -2.08
N ILE A 164 -15.45 -18.54 -1.33
CA ILE A 164 -15.71 -19.16 -0.02
C ILE A 164 -16.33 -18.13 0.94
N ALA A 165 -15.75 -16.94 1.02
CA ALA A 165 -16.25 -15.89 1.90
C ALA A 165 -17.67 -15.43 1.51
N TRP A 166 -17.97 -15.36 0.21
CA TRP A 166 -19.29 -14.97 -0.27
C TRP A 166 -20.35 -16.03 0.03
N LEU A 167 -20.02 -17.30 -0.18
CA LEU A 167 -20.92 -18.43 0.14
C LEU A 167 -21.18 -18.56 1.64
N ALA A 168 -20.24 -18.15 2.48
CA ALA A 168 -20.38 -18.16 3.93
C ALA A 168 -21.03 -16.89 4.50
N ALA A 169 -21.22 -15.84 3.70
CA ALA A 169 -21.82 -14.59 4.15
C ALA A 169 -23.35 -14.72 4.29
N PRO A 170 -23.98 -14.00 5.24
CA PRO A 170 -25.45 -13.93 5.31
C PRO A 170 -26.06 -13.42 4.00
N PRO A 171 -27.16 -14.01 3.49
CA PRO A 171 -27.75 -13.63 2.20
C PRO A 171 -28.15 -12.15 2.07
N ASP A 172 -28.51 -11.53 3.19
CA ASP A 172 -28.95 -10.13 3.31
C ASP A 172 -27.81 -9.15 3.58
N TRP A 173 -26.58 -9.64 3.80
CA TRP A 173 -25.45 -8.80 4.14
C TRP A 173 -25.10 -7.78 3.05
N PHE A 174 -25.05 -8.21 1.77
CA PHE A 174 -24.62 -7.33 0.68
C PHE A 174 -25.64 -6.22 0.36
N PRO A 175 -26.96 -6.50 0.26
CA PRO A 175 -27.96 -5.44 0.16
C PRO A 175 -27.85 -4.42 1.31
N ALA A 176 -27.77 -4.90 2.55
CA ALA A 176 -27.66 -4.01 3.72
C ALA A 176 -26.35 -3.19 3.74
N TRP A 177 -25.25 -3.78 3.26
CA TRP A 177 -23.98 -3.07 3.09
C TRP A 177 -24.07 -1.97 2.02
N LEU A 178 -24.72 -2.25 0.89
CA LEU A 178 -24.85 -1.31 -0.22
C LEU A 178 -25.69 -0.09 0.16
N ASP A 179 -26.72 -0.28 1.00
CA ASP A 179 -27.59 0.79 1.48
C ASP A 179 -26.91 1.68 2.53
N ASP A 180 -26.00 1.13 3.34
CA ASP A 180 -25.44 1.84 4.50
C ASP A 180 -24.01 2.38 4.28
N ILE A 181 -23.11 1.63 3.62
CA ILE A 181 -21.68 1.93 3.61
C ILE A 181 -21.25 2.97 2.56
N PRO A 182 -21.59 2.83 1.25
CA PRO A 182 -21.17 3.79 0.23
C PRO A 182 -21.56 5.25 0.53
N PRO A 183 -22.79 5.56 1.00
CA PRO A 183 -23.16 6.93 1.34
C PRO A 183 -22.31 7.54 2.47
N ARG A 184 -21.87 6.73 3.44
CA ARG A 184 -21.07 7.16 4.59
C ARG A 184 -19.59 7.37 4.26
N ARG A 185 -19.03 6.57 3.35
CA ARG A 185 -17.57 6.49 3.11
C ARG A 185 -17.07 7.38 1.97
N THR A 186 -17.94 7.93 1.14
CA THR A 186 -17.56 8.71 -0.07
C THR A 186 -17.29 10.19 0.16
N ILE A 187 -17.34 10.69 1.40
CA ILE A 187 -17.40 12.14 1.70
C ILE A 187 -16.16 12.68 2.44
N ARG A 188 -15.40 11.86 3.19
CA ARG A 188 -14.26 12.34 4.00
C ARG A 188 -13.07 11.37 3.96
N SER A 189 -12.00 11.76 3.28
CA SER A 189 -10.75 11.00 3.20
C SER A 189 -9.60 11.88 2.67
N ALA A 190 -8.36 11.52 3.01
CA ALA A 190 -7.14 12.16 2.56
C ALA A 190 -6.78 11.75 1.12
N VAL A 191 -7.63 12.14 0.16
CA VAL A 191 -7.53 11.72 -1.25
C VAL A 191 -7.69 12.90 -2.19
N LEU A 192 -7.16 12.77 -3.40
CA LEU A 192 -7.11 13.85 -4.38
C LEU A 192 -8.51 14.36 -4.77
N PRO A 193 -9.52 13.48 -4.97
CA PRO A 193 -10.90 13.94 -5.19
C PRO A 193 -11.42 14.85 -4.07
N SER A 194 -11.16 14.52 -2.80
CA SER A 194 -11.59 15.34 -1.66
C SER A 194 -10.86 16.68 -1.62
N ALA A 195 -9.55 16.68 -1.87
CA ALA A 195 -8.73 17.90 -1.86
C ALA A 195 -9.16 18.88 -2.93
N LEU A 196 -9.33 18.41 -4.17
CA LEU A 196 -9.81 19.30 -5.25
C LEU A 196 -11.27 19.68 -5.07
N ASN A 197 -12.12 18.80 -4.51
CA ASN A 197 -13.48 19.17 -4.17
C ASN A 197 -13.54 20.35 -3.18
N GLN A 198 -12.64 20.36 -2.20
CA GLN A 198 -12.56 21.43 -1.21
C GLN A 198 -11.97 22.72 -1.79
N LEU A 199 -11.01 22.62 -2.72
CA LEU A 199 -10.34 23.79 -3.30
C LEU A 199 -11.13 24.49 -4.41
N ILE A 200 -11.81 23.74 -5.27
CA ILE A 200 -12.47 24.27 -6.47
C ILE A 200 -13.92 23.80 -6.65
N GLY A 201 -14.53 23.22 -5.61
CA GLY A 201 -15.92 22.76 -5.61
C GLY A 201 -16.11 21.39 -6.27
N PRO A 202 -17.38 20.95 -6.49
CA PRO A 202 -17.71 19.60 -6.96
C PRO A 202 -17.01 19.17 -8.26
N SER A 203 -16.73 20.12 -9.16
CA SER A 203 -15.99 19.88 -10.40
C SER A 203 -14.57 19.37 -10.15
N GLY A 204 -13.96 19.70 -9.01
CA GLY A 204 -12.63 19.24 -8.63
C GLY A 204 -12.48 17.73 -8.54
N ARG A 205 -13.57 16.99 -8.25
CA ARG A 205 -13.54 15.52 -8.25
C ARG A 205 -13.23 14.95 -9.64
N TYR A 206 -13.82 15.53 -10.68
CA TYR A 206 -13.58 15.10 -12.06
C TYR A 206 -12.16 15.44 -12.50
N VAL A 207 -11.63 16.60 -12.10
CA VAL A 207 -10.21 16.95 -12.31
C VAL A 207 -9.30 15.93 -11.62
N ALA A 208 -9.61 15.52 -10.39
CA ALA A 208 -8.84 14.51 -9.68
C ALA A 208 -8.82 13.18 -10.42
N TYR A 209 -9.97 12.70 -10.90
CA TYR A 209 -10.03 11.45 -11.67
C TYR A 209 -9.24 11.54 -12.98
N ALA A 210 -9.30 12.68 -13.68
CA ALA A 210 -8.50 12.92 -14.86
C ALA A 210 -6.99 12.89 -14.56
N LEU A 211 -6.55 13.50 -13.45
CA LEU A 211 -5.16 13.48 -13.01
C LEU A 211 -4.68 12.07 -12.60
N ILE A 212 -5.54 11.28 -11.95
CA ILE A 212 -5.25 9.89 -11.60
C ILE A 212 -5.12 9.03 -12.86
N ALA A 213 -6.03 9.20 -13.83
CA ALA A 213 -5.96 8.52 -15.12
C ALA A 213 -4.67 8.91 -15.89
N LEU A 214 -4.32 10.20 -15.89
CA LEU A 214 -3.06 10.67 -16.45
C LEU A 214 -1.85 10.04 -15.74
N GLY A 215 -1.89 9.93 -14.42
CA GLY A 215 -0.89 9.22 -13.62
C GLY A 215 -0.72 7.75 -14.05
N ALA A 216 -1.83 7.05 -14.31
CA ALA A 216 -1.80 5.68 -14.82
C ALA A 216 -1.19 5.59 -16.24
N VAL A 217 -1.53 6.54 -17.13
CA VAL A 217 -0.92 6.64 -18.46
C VAL A 217 0.59 6.89 -18.37
N ILE A 218 1.02 7.75 -17.46
CA ILE A 218 2.44 8.04 -17.19
C ILE A 218 3.14 6.80 -16.63
N ALA A 219 2.56 6.11 -15.65
CA ALA A 219 3.11 4.88 -15.07
C ALA A 219 3.24 3.76 -16.11
N ALA A 220 2.30 3.67 -17.05
CA ALA A 220 2.34 2.73 -18.17
C ALA A 220 3.47 3.01 -19.17
N ARG A 221 4.06 4.22 -19.20
CA ARG A 221 5.22 4.52 -20.08
C ARG A 221 6.50 3.81 -19.63
N PHE A 222 6.59 3.39 -18.38
CA PHE A 222 7.70 2.57 -17.90
C PHE A 222 7.64 1.16 -18.49
N ARG A 223 8.80 0.53 -18.69
CA ARG A 223 8.88 -0.85 -19.20
C ARG A 223 8.10 -1.81 -18.28
N PRO A 224 7.11 -2.58 -18.80
CA PRO A 224 6.33 -3.49 -17.97
C PRO A 224 7.22 -4.47 -17.20
N GLY A 225 6.94 -4.63 -15.90
CA GLY A 225 7.66 -5.55 -15.00
C GLY A 225 9.04 -5.07 -14.55
N SER A 226 9.48 -3.87 -14.95
CA SER A 226 10.72 -3.26 -14.45
C SER A 226 10.55 -2.72 -13.02
N ASP A 227 11.66 -2.64 -12.28
CA ASP A 227 11.68 -2.01 -10.94
C ASP A 227 11.10 -0.58 -10.97
N ALA A 228 11.43 0.21 -12.00
CA ALA A 228 10.91 1.57 -12.17
C ALA A 228 9.40 1.59 -12.42
N SER A 229 8.88 0.65 -13.21
CA SER A 229 7.43 0.49 -13.41
C SER A 229 6.75 0.13 -12.09
N LEU A 230 7.29 -0.81 -11.32
CA LEU A 230 6.75 -1.16 -10.00
C LEU A 230 6.73 0.04 -9.05
N ALA A 231 7.82 0.81 -8.97
CA ALA A 231 7.88 2.01 -8.13
C ALA A 231 6.83 3.05 -8.54
N ALA A 232 6.63 3.27 -9.84
CA ALA A 232 5.64 4.21 -10.37
C ALA A 232 4.20 3.75 -10.06
N TRP A 233 3.86 2.48 -10.32
CA TRP A 233 2.51 1.96 -10.07
C TRP A 233 2.17 1.89 -8.58
N VAL A 234 3.12 1.49 -7.72
CA VAL A 234 2.89 1.41 -6.27
C VAL A 234 2.74 2.80 -5.65
N SER A 235 3.55 3.79 -6.08
CA SER A 235 3.39 5.17 -5.62
C SER A 235 2.09 5.81 -6.12
N LEU A 236 1.69 5.53 -7.37
CA LEU A 236 0.38 5.93 -7.90
C LEU A 236 -0.77 5.35 -7.07
N SER A 237 -0.62 4.13 -6.56
CA SER A 237 -1.68 3.49 -5.78
C SER A 237 -2.04 4.24 -4.51
N ASN A 238 -1.06 4.86 -3.85
CA ASN A 238 -1.31 5.72 -2.70
C ASN A 238 -1.82 7.11 -3.13
N ALA A 239 -1.24 7.69 -4.17
CA ALA A 239 -1.59 9.02 -4.68
C ALA A 239 -2.99 9.09 -5.30
N GLY A 240 -3.41 8.02 -5.97
CA GLY A 240 -4.69 7.88 -6.66
C GLY A 240 -5.72 7.04 -5.92
N ALA A 241 -5.46 6.68 -4.66
CA ALA A 241 -6.44 6.01 -3.83
C ALA A 241 -7.73 6.83 -3.73
N ILE A 242 -8.88 6.16 -3.85
CA ILE A 242 -10.19 6.80 -3.75
C ILE A 242 -10.70 6.88 -2.30
N TYR A 243 -10.04 6.18 -1.38
CA TYR A 243 -10.24 6.31 0.06
C TYR A 243 -8.94 5.92 0.79
N SER A 244 -8.39 6.85 1.56
CA SER A 244 -7.10 6.73 2.26
C SER A 244 -7.02 7.74 3.40
N TRP A 245 -6.13 7.50 4.35
CA TRP A 245 -5.79 8.43 5.44
C TRP A 245 -4.26 8.63 5.53
N SER A 246 -3.80 9.56 6.36
CA SER A 246 -2.36 9.81 6.54
C SER A 246 -1.57 8.55 6.95
N TYR A 247 -2.15 7.67 7.78
CA TYR A 247 -1.50 6.43 8.19
C TYR A 247 -1.23 5.45 7.03
N ASP A 248 -1.94 5.56 5.90
CA ASP A 248 -1.73 4.70 4.73
C ASP A 248 -0.47 5.09 3.93
N GLN A 249 0.15 6.23 4.25
CA GLN A 249 1.41 6.66 3.63
C GLN A 249 2.58 5.71 3.92
N VAL A 250 2.44 4.76 4.87
CA VAL A 250 3.39 3.67 5.06
C VAL A 250 3.58 2.81 3.81
N LEU A 251 2.62 2.78 2.89
CA LEU A 251 2.78 2.09 1.60
C LEU A 251 3.88 2.72 0.73
N LEU A 252 4.24 3.99 0.97
CA LEU A 252 5.27 4.72 0.21
C LEU A 252 6.69 4.22 0.50
N PHE A 253 6.91 3.45 1.58
CA PHE A 253 8.21 2.83 1.86
C PHE A 253 8.67 1.92 0.71
N VAL A 254 7.77 1.12 0.15
CA VAL A 254 8.12 0.16 -0.90
C VAL A 254 8.65 0.87 -2.15
N PRO A 255 7.91 1.80 -2.79
CA PRO A 255 8.40 2.48 -3.98
C PRO A 255 9.59 3.41 -3.66
N ALA A 256 9.69 3.96 -2.44
CA ALA A 256 10.84 4.75 -2.03
C ALA A 256 12.14 3.93 -1.95
N VAL A 257 12.10 2.72 -1.36
CA VAL A 257 13.29 1.85 -1.29
C VAL A 257 13.71 1.37 -2.68
N ILE A 258 12.74 1.00 -3.54
CA ILE A 258 13.01 0.63 -4.93
C ILE A 258 13.70 1.78 -5.67
N THR A 259 13.14 2.99 -5.56
CA THR A 259 13.67 4.20 -6.21
C THR A 259 15.06 4.56 -5.69
N ALA A 260 15.28 4.50 -4.38
CA ALA A 260 16.61 4.71 -3.79
C ALA A 260 17.63 3.73 -4.37
N GLY A 261 17.27 2.44 -4.46
CA GLY A 261 18.13 1.41 -5.06
C GLY A 261 18.49 1.69 -6.51
N ILE A 262 17.49 2.06 -7.33
CA ILE A 262 17.71 2.47 -8.72
C ILE A 262 18.69 3.66 -8.79
N LEU A 263 18.42 4.72 -8.03
CA LEU A 263 19.23 5.94 -8.05
C LEU A 263 20.65 5.72 -7.54
N THR A 264 20.83 4.85 -6.54
CA THR A 264 22.14 4.48 -6.01
C THR A 264 23.02 3.77 -7.04
N ARG A 265 22.44 3.01 -7.99
CA ARG A 265 23.20 2.41 -9.11
C ARG A 265 23.77 3.47 -10.05
N ARG A 266 23.12 4.63 -10.18
CA ARG A 266 23.60 5.76 -10.98
C ARG A 266 24.61 6.62 -10.21
N SER A 267 24.28 6.93 -8.96
CA SER A 267 25.11 7.73 -8.07
C SER A 267 24.67 7.49 -6.64
N GLU A 268 25.60 7.00 -5.80
CA GLU A 268 25.34 6.78 -4.39
C GLU A 268 24.82 8.05 -3.70
N ARG A 269 25.40 9.21 -4.03
CA ARG A 269 24.99 10.50 -3.49
C ARG A 269 23.54 10.82 -3.81
N VAL A 270 23.09 10.57 -5.04
CA VAL A 270 21.71 10.84 -5.47
C VAL A 270 20.73 9.91 -4.77
N GLY A 271 21.01 8.59 -4.76
CA GLY A 271 20.17 7.63 -4.04
C GLY A 271 20.10 7.90 -2.54
N ARG A 272 21.22 8.33 -1.93
CA ARG A 272 21.25 8.68 -0.49
C ARG A 272 20.44 9.92 -0.19
N ARG A 273 20.57 10.97 -1.01
CA ARG A 273 19.77 12.20 -0.87
C ARG A 273 18.29 11.90 -1.02
N PHE A 274 17.90 11.10 -2.01
CA PHE A 274 16.52 10.68 -2.18
C PHE A 274 16.00 9.89 -0.96
N ALA A 275 16.76 8.90 -0.48
CA ALA A 275 16.36 8.11 0.69
C ALA A 275 16.18 8.99 1.95
N LEU A 276 17.09 9.92 2.20
CA LEU A 276 17.00 10.86 3.32
C LEU A 276 15.82 11.83 3.14
N ALA A 277 15.56 12.31 1.91
CA ALA A 277 14.42 13.17 1.63
C ALA A 277 13.08 12.43 1.80
N ALA A 278 13.00 11.18 1.34
CA ALA A 278 11.82 10.33 1.53
C ALA A 278 11.56 10.06 3.02
N ALA A 279 12.59 9.66 3.77
CA ALA A 279 12.53 9.49 5.22
C ALA A 279 12.11 10.79 5.93
N GLY A 280 12.76 11.90 5.60
CA GLY A 280 12.45 13.23 6.15
C GLY A 280 11.04 13.71 5.83
N THR A 281 10.51 13.38 4.64
CA THR A 281 9.12 13.69 4.27
C THR A 281 8.14 12.97 5.20
N LEU A 282 8.38 11.68 5.48
CA LEU A 282 7.52 10.92 6.39
C LEU A 282 7.71 11.31 7.87
N LEU A 283 8.93 11.67 8.28
CA LEU A 283 9.25 12.08 9.66
C LEU A 283 8.81 13.51 10.00
N ILE A 284 8.76 14.42 9.01
CA ILE A 284 8.56 15.86 9.24
C ILE A 284 7.34 16.37 8.48
N VAL A 285 7.30 16.17 7.16
CA VAL A 285 6.24 16.75 6.32
C VAL A 285 4.89 16.09 6.59
N SER A 286 4.83 14.76 6.71
CA SER A 286 3.60 14.05 7.08
C SER A 286 3.02 14.51 8.42
N PRO A 287 3.78 14.56 9.54
CA PRO A 287 3.24 15.06 10.79
C PRO A 287 2.82 16.54 10.74
N VAL A 288 3.48 17.38 9.93
CA VAL A 288 3.04 18.77 9.71
C VAL A 288 1.66 18.79 9.04
N PHE A 289 1.47 18.03 7.96
CA PHE A 289 0.14 17.91 7.32
C PHE A 289 -0.91 17.33 8.26
N TYR A 290 -0.53 16.34 9.06
CA TYR A 290 -1.42 15.77 10.06
C TYR A 290 -1.78 16.78 11.16
N GLY A 291 -0.82 17.58 11.65
CA GLY A 291 -1.08 18.64 12.62
C GLY A 291 -2.03 19.70 12.07
N ILE A 292 -1.85 20.11 10.82
CA ILE A 292 -2.78 21.00 10.11
C ILE A 292 -4.17 20.35 10.00
N ALA A 293 -4.22 19.05 9.72
CA ALA A 293 -5.47 18.32 9.63
C ALA A 293 -6.23 18.27 10.96
N VAL A 294 -5.52 18.08 12.08
CA VAL A 294 -6.09 18.12 13.43
C VAL A 294 -6.70 19.49 13.70
N LEU A 295 -5.98 20.58 13.38
CA LEU A 295 -6.49 21.96 13.54
C LEU A 295 -7.72 22.25 12.67
N ARG A 296 -7.84 21.58 11.52
CA ARG A 296 -8.96 21.74 10.58
C ARG A 296 -10.09 20.73 10.78
N HIS A 297 -9.90 19.75 11.66
CA HIS A 297 -10.75 18.56 11.78
C HIS A 297 -10.96 17.84 10.43
N ASP A 298 -9.96 17.88 9.55
CA ASP A 298 -10.04 17.40 8.16
C ASP A 298 -8.66 17.05 7.57
N GLU A 299 -8.43 15.76 7.28
CA GLU A 299 -7.17 15.23 6.72
C GLU A 299 -7.03 15.37 5.20
N THR A 300 -8.00 16.02 4.54
CA THR A 300 -8.08 16.09 3.08
C THR A 300 -6.75 16.45 2.37
N PHE A 301 -5.94 17.36 2.92
CA PHE A 301 -4.67 17.79 2.29
C PHE A 301 -3.47 16.87 2.55
N SER A 302 -3.59 15.85 3.39
CA SER A 302 -2.53 14.86 3.61
C SER A 302 -2.19 14.06 2.33
N VAL A 303 -3.06 14.10 1.30
CA VAL A 303 -2.78 13.52 -0.04
C VAL A 303 -1.61 14.16 -0.78
N LEU A 304 -1.20 15.37 -0.39
CA LEU A 304 -0.04 16.03 -1.01
C LEU A 304 1.26 15.26 -0.79
N VAL A 305 1.37 14.48 0.29
CA VAL A 305 2.53 13.62 0.55
C VAL A 305 2.65 12.51 -0.52
N PRO A 306 1.67 11.61 -0.72
CA PRO A 306 1.79 10.58 -1.74
C PRO A 306 1.86 11.14 -3.17
N LEU A 307 1.21 12.28 -3.47
CA LEU A 307 1.38 12.96 -4.76
C LEU A 307 2.82 13.43 -4.98
N GLY A 308 3.42 14.06 -3.97
CA GLY A 308 4.82 14.48 -4.02
C GLY A 308 5.76 13.29 -4.26
N PHE A 309 5.52 12.16 -3.58
CA PHE A 309 6.26 10.92 -3.83
C PHE A 309 6.10 10.43 -5.26
N PHE A 310 4.86 10.31 -5.77
CA PHE A 310 4.60 9.85 -7.14
C PHE A 310 5.32 10.73 -8.17
N VAL A 311 5.15 12.06 -8.08
CA VAL A 311 5.80 13.02 -8.98
C VAL A 311 7.32 12.91 -8.91
N ALA A 312 7.90 12.89 -7.70
CA ALA A 312 9.35 12.78 -7.54
C ALA A 312 9.90 11.46 -8.11
N ILE A 313 9.23 10.33 -7.84
CA ILE A 313 9.61 9.01 -8.33
C ILE A 313 9.57 8.98 -9.86
N VAL A 314 8.45 9.41 -10.45
CA VAL A 314 8.31 9.43 -11.92
C VAL A 314 9.39 10.29 -12.55
N LEU A 315 9.60 11.52 -12.08
CA LEU A 315 10.59 12.44 -12.65
C LEU A 315 12.03 11.91 -12.56
N LEU A 316 12.40 11.36 -11.40
CA LEU A 316 13.75 10.84 -11.18
C LEU A 316 14.03 9.55 -11.97
N LEU A 317 13.00 8.73 -12.21
CA LEU A 317 13.10 7.47 -12.93
C LEU A 317 12.83 7.59 -14.44
N TRP A 318 12.24 8.70 -14.91
CA TRP A 318 11.82 8.91 -16.31
C TRP A 318 12.93 8.63 -17.34
N ARG A 319 14.18 8.94 -16.97
CA ARG A 319 15.35 8.78 -17.83
C ARG A 319 16.01 7.40 -17.75
N GLU A 320 15.42 6.37 -17.11
CA GLU A 320 15.99 5.02 -17.20
C GLU A 320 15.86 4.50 -18.64
N PRO A 321 16.98 4.22 -19.33
CA PRO A 321 16.93 3.50 -20.60
C PRO A 321 16.34 2.12 -20.33
N ALA A 322 15.43 1.68 -21.20
CA ALA A 322 14.72 0.40 -21.09
C ALA A 322 15.60 -0.87 -21.09
N GLY A 323 16.95 -0.73 -21.05
CA GLY A 323 17.94 -1.79 -21.17
C GLY A 323 18.91 -1.99 -19.99
N GLN A 324 18.84 -1.21 -18.89
CA GLN A 324 19.71 -1.41 -17.71
C GLN A 324 19.03 -2.08 -16.51
N THR A 325 17.80 -2.55 -16.68
CA THR A 325 17.16 -3.37 -15.66
C THR A 325 17.79 -4.75 -15.69
N ALA A 326 18.41 -5.15 -14.58
CA ALA A 326 18.88 -6.51 -14.37
C ALA A 326 17.75 -7.47 -14.75
N THR A 327 17.92 -8.16 -15.88
CA THR A 327 17.25 -9.42 -16.15
C THR A 327 17.48 -10.28 -14.91
N VAL A 328 16.40 -10.81 -14.36
CA VAL A 328 16.43 -11.89 -13.36
C VAL A 328 17.53 -12.85 -13.81
N ALA A 329 18.61 -12.94 -13.03
CA ALA A 329 19.70 -13.84 -13.34
C ALA A 329 19.09 -15.25 -13.33
N HIS A 330 18.88 -15.80 -14.52
CA HIS A 330 18.68 -17.23 -14.69
C HIS A 330 20.01 -17.86 -14.30
N ALA A 331 20.09 -18.36 -13.06
CA ALA A 331 21.08 -19.36 -12.73
C ALA A 331 20.71 -20.58 -13.59
N GLU A 332 21.43 -20.79 -14.68
CA GLU A 332 21.46 -22.09 -15.32
C GLU A 332 21.93 -23.10 -14.28
N PRO A 333 21.22 -24.23 -14.10
CA PRO A 333 21.75 -25.31 -13.28
C PRO A 333 23.05 -25.78 -13.94
N ALA A 334 24.14 -25.73 -13.17
CA ALA A 334 25.38 -26.36 -13.57
C ALA A 334 25.08 -27.84 -13.86
N ALA A 335 25.35 -28.25 -15.10
CA ALA A 335 25.30 -29.65 -15.47
C ALA A 335 26.29 -30.42 -14.59
N ALA A 336 25.75 -31.33 -13.79
CA ALA A 336 26.46 -32.43 -13.15
C ALA A 336 25.76 -33.72 -13.60
#